data_AF-A0A4Z2DGS5-F1
#
_entry.id   AF-A0A4Z2DGS5-F1
#
_cell.length_a   1.000
_cell.length_b   1.000
_cell.length_c   1.000
_cell.angle_alpha   90.00
_cell.angle_beta   90.00
_cell.angle_gamma   90.00
#
_symmetry.space_group_name_H-M   'P 1'
#
loop_
_entity.id
_entity.type
_entity.pdbx_description
1 polymer ?
#
loop_
_entity_poly.entity_id
_entity_poly.type
_entity_poly.pdbx_seq_one_letter_code
_entity_poly.pdbx_strand_id
1 'polypeptide(L)'
;MESNGLSIPRIDLENFEDPQFKYSKYVLTSPRSLEACAHLGIPPVDLLHKSRTEFLQHFKKLPPSKIEELYIRSEEQRKDKLVKAKLQRRKLLAHTVECDHDSSKENDVYQFDEIYPVDDGYWVPHIRKNPVSHLSPKRNQNFSNFEPILMKKYSHLTENLQPSELKRIGLIQKKYQQNKANDSSSIDSLSRSLQNLVIVGQASRPQSAVCRKSQHGKSSNDGLQNHEQRLVRRASYSSLDRERQFWTRKQSQEKLQNDQREQALKRYEEKLNKVEKHRNQILKEKERNMIAAHHERERKVSQVLERRKQLRKMIDEYRKELYEAREQSVQRAIERVSSRLSEEQKRLASERRQKQMQVEENVKEMQRREQELRKAAELALQQKDEHIRRLIEEKEARIQQSRNLALAAECLREEMLRVYNLDSFDKKVQKVTLINEMGLNGNS
;
A
#
# COMPACT_ATOMS: atom_id res chain seq x y z
N MET A 1 53.62 5.47 11.69
CA MET A 1 52.47 4.97 10.90
C MET A 1 51.22 5.46 11.59
N GLU A 2 50.60 6.46 10.99
CA GLU A 2 49.63 7.36 11.59
C GLU A 2 48.33 6.63 11.97
N SER A 3 47.95 6.78 13.23
CA SER A 3 46.67 6.41 13.80
C SER A 3 45.58 7.35 13.26
N ASN A 4 45.10 7.09 12.05
CA ASN A 4 43.87 7.71 11.55
C ASN A 4 42.71 7.18 12.39
N GLY A 5 42.19 8.04 13.28
CA GLY A 5 40.93 7.84 13.98
C GLY A 5 39.80 7.73 12.97
N LEU A 6 39.54 6.51 12.49
CA LEU A 6 38.43 6.20 11.60
C LEU A 6 37.13 6.44 12.35
N SER A 7 36.47 7.56 12.08
CA SER A 7 35.10 7.78 12.52
C SER A 7 34.25 6.64 11.99
N ILE A 8 33.53 5.96 12.89
CA ILE A 8 32.68 4.82 12.51
C ILE A 8 31.59 5.37 11.58
N PRO A 9 31.47 4.88 10.33
CA PRO A 9 30.50 5.40 9.38
C PRO A 9 29.10 5.16 9.91
N ARG A 10 28.21 6.16 9.79
CA ARG A 10 26.81 6.05 10.24
C ARG A 10 25.97 5.34 9.17
N ILE A 11 25.81 4.04 9.36
CA ILE A 11 25.10 3.13 8.47
C ILE A 11 23.81 2.68 9.16
N ASP A 12 22.67 2.97 8.56
CA ASP A 12 21.34 2.67 9.02
C ASP A 12 20.49 1.96 7.94
N LEU A 13 19.26 1.58 8.29
CA LEU A 13 18.43 0.80 7.37
C LEU A 13 18.03 1.58 6.11
N GLU A 14 18.13 2.90 6.11
CA GLU A 14 17.77 3.71 4.94
C GLU A 14 18.95 3.90 3.98
N ASN A 15 20.18 3.97 4.49
CA ASN A 15 21.38 4.25 3.68
C ASN A 15 22.34 3.05 3.50
N PHE A 16 22.12 1.89 4.13
CA PHE A 16 23.07 0.77 4.05
C PHE A 16 23.22 0.11 2.67
N GLU A 17 22.32 0.37 1.72
CA GLU A 17 22.45 -0.08 0.32
C GLU A 17 23.20 0.93 -0.57
N ASP A 18 23.65 2.07 -0.01
CA ASP A 18 24.36 3.09 -0.79
C ASP A 18 25.73 2.57 -1.29
N PRO A 19 26.14 2.91 -2.52
CA PRO A 19 27.42 2.47 -3.09
C PRO A 19 28.64 2.83 -2.23
N GLN A 20 28.56 3.93 -1.47
CA GLN A 20 29.62 4.40 -0.56
C GLN A 20 29.96 3.40 0.57
N PHE A 21 29.01 2.54 0.96
CA PHE A 21 29.20 1.57 2.05
C PHE A 21 29.38 0.13 1.56
N LYS A 22 29.40 -0.10 0.25
CA LYS A 22 29.49 -1.45 -0.34
C LYS A 22 30.73 -2.25 0.11
N TYR A 23 31.84 -1.57 0.36
CA TYR A 23 33.10 -2.16 0.83
C TYR A 23 33.41 -1.82 2.29
N SER A 24 32.42 -1.33 3.05
CA SER A 24 32.57 -1.04 4.48
C SER A 24 32.76 -2.33 5.27
N LYS A 25 33.59 -2.27 6.31
CA LYS A 25 33.75 -3.37 7.29
C LYS A 25 32.51 -3.54 8.17
N TYR A 26 31.66 -2.51 8.27
CA TYR A 26 30.48 -2.49 9.13
C TYR A 26 29.20 -2.63 8.32
N VAL A 27 28.23 -3.39 8.84
CA VAL A 27 26.94 -3.66 8.19
C VAL A 27 25.87 -2.64 8.61
N LEU A 28 25.68 -2.46 9.91
CA LEU A 28 24.81 -1.44 10.50
C LEU A 28 25.50 -0.90 11.74
N THR A 29 25.51 0.41 11.90
CA THR A 29 26.15 1.09 13.05
C THR A 29 25.17 1.98 13.81
N SER A 30 23.99 2.25 13.23
CA SER A 30 22.94 3.00 13.92
C SER A 30 22.28 2.15 15.02
N PRO A 31 22.29 2.61 16.30
CA PRO A 31 21.68 1.87 17.41
C PRO A 31 20.21 1.51 17.17
N ARG A 32 19.41 2.45 16.64
CA ARG A 32 17.99 2.23 16.35
C ARG A 32 17.74 1.22 15.22
N SER A 33 18.66 1.15 14.24
CA SER A 33 18.58 0.10 13.21
C SER A 33 18.90 -1.28 13.77
N LEU A 34 19.89 -1.36 14.65
CA LEU A 34 20.27 -2.60 15.32
C LEU A 34 19.16 -3.08 16.25
N GLU A 35 18.54 -2.17 17.01
CA GLU A 35 17.39 -2.44 17.86
C GLU A 35 16.18 -2.96 17.06
N ALA A 36 15.87 -2.32 15.93
CA ALA A 36 14.80 -2.77 15.04
C ALA A 36 15.04 -4.19 14.49
N CYS A 37 16.29 -4.51 14.15
CA CYS A 37 16.68 -5.84 13.70
C CYS A 37 16.57 -6.88 14.83
N ALA A 38 17.00 -6.52 16.04
CA ALA A 38 16.92 -7.36 17.23
C ALA A 38 15.47 -7.70 17.60
N HIS A 39 14.55 -6.74 17.56
CA HIS A 39 13.12 -6.96 17.81
C HIS A 39 12.46 -7.94 16.83
N LEU A 40 12.98 -8.01 15.60
CA LEU A 40 12.48 -8.93 14.58
C LEU A 40 13.25 -10.26 14.52
N GLY A 41 14.32 -10.42 15.31
CA GLY A 41 15.22 -11.57 15.22
C GLY A 41 15.92 -11.68 13.86
N ILE A 42 16.13 -10.56 13.16
CA ILE A 42 16.79 -10.52 11.85
C ILE A 42 18.25 -10.18 12.06
N PRO A 43 19.22 -11.04 11.68
CA PRO A 43 20.62 -10.66 11.74
C PRO A 43 20.92 -9.62 10.64
N PRO A 44 21.63 -8.53 10.93
CA PRO A 44 21.95 -7.49 9.93
C PRO A 44 22.60 -8.02 8.65
N VAL A 45 23.42 -9.07 8.77
CA VAL A 45 24.11 -9.72 7.64
C VAL A 45 23.12 -10.35 6.64
N ASP A 46 21.93 -10.77 7.08
CA ASP A 46 20.90 -11.31 6.19
C ASP A 46 20.24 -10.26 5.29
N LEU A 47 20.39 -8.97 5.62
CA LEU A 47 19.81 -7.87 4.84
C LEU A 47 20.71 -7.47 3.67
N LEU A 48 21.99 -7.88 3.70
CA LEU A 48 22.96 -7.56 2.65
C LEU A 48 22.59 -8.26 1.35
N HIS A 49 22.66 -7.50 0.26
CA HIS A 49 22.49 -8.05 -1.08
C HIS A 49 23.67 -8.96 -1.41
N LYS A 50 23.37 -10.18 -1.86
CA LYS A 50 24.37 -11.13 -2.37
C LYS A 50 24.27 -11.14 -3.88
N SER A 51 25.39 -10.95 -4.55
CA SER A 51 25.41 -10.97 -6.00
C SER A 51 25.04 -12.35 -6.53
N ARG A 52 24.47 -12.39 -7.74
CA ARG A 52 24.15 -13.66 -8.43
C ARG A 52 25.37 -14.58 -8.52
N THR A 53 26.56 -14.01 -8.73
CA THR A 53 27.84 -14.74 -8.80
C THR A 53 28.22 -15.39 -7.48
N GLU A 54 28.08 -14.68 -6.35
CA GLU A 54 28.32 -15.24 -5.01
C GLU A 54 27.29 -16.33 -4.68
N PHE A 55 26.02 -16.11 -5.04
CA PHE A 55 24.95 -17.08 -4.81
C PHE A 55 25.18 -18.39 -5.60
N LEU A 56 25.59 -18.28 -6.87
CA LEU A 56 25.94 -19.44 -7.71
C LEU A 56 27.11 -20.25 -7.14
N GLN A 57 28.09 -19.58 -6.52
CA GLN A 57 29.26 -20.25 -5.94
C GLN A 57 28.88 -21.18 -4.78
N HIS A 58 27.81 -20.88 -4.04
CA HIS A 58 27.30 -21.72 -2.96
C HIS A 58 26.48 -22.93 -3.43
N PHE A 59 25.89 -22.88 -4.64
CA PHE A 59 24.95 -23.90 -5.13
C PHE A 59 25.43 -24.63 -6.40
N LYS A 60 26.74 -24.89 -6.53
CA LYS A 60 27.35 -25.55 -7.71
C LYS A 60 26.79 -26.93 -8.09
N LYS A 61 26.02 -27.58 -7.21
CA LYS A 61 25.49 -28.94 -7.40
C LYS A 61 24.07 -29.01 -7.98
N LEU A 62 23.40 -27.88 -8.18
CA LEU A 62 22.00 -27.82 -8.66
C LEU A 62 21.92 -27.37 -10.12
N PRO A 63 20.84 -27.71 -10.86
CA PRO A 63 20.61 -27.20 -12.21
C PRO A 63 20.49 -25.67 -12.22
N PRO A 64 21.03 -24.97 -13.24
CA PRO A 64 21.01 -23.49 -13.31
C PRO A 64 19.61 -22.88 -13.15
N SER A 65 18.59 -23.50 -13.78
CA SER A 65 17.19 -23.05 -13.67
C SER A 65 16.66 -23.11 -12.23
N LYS A 66 17.07 -24.11 -11.44
CA LYS A 66 16.65 -24.23 -10.04
C LYS A 66 17.38 -23.23 -9.15
N ILE A 67 18.64 -22.94 -9.44
CA ILE A 67 19.41 -21.92 -8.70
C ILE A 67 18.82 -20.53 -8.93
N GLU A 68 18.38 -20.23 -10.15
CA GLU A 68 17.75 -18.95 -10.48
C GLU A 68 16.45 -18.75 -9.69
N GLU A 69 15.57 -19.76 -9.64
CA GLU A 69 14.36 -19.71 -8.82
C GLU A 69 14.66 -19.49 -7.33
N LEU A 70 15.70 -20.16 -6.81
CA LEU A 70 16.12 -20.01 -5.42
C LEU A 70 16.70 -18.63 -5.14
N TYR A 71 17.47 -18.07 -6.06
CA TYR A 71 18.02 -16.74 -5.96
C TYR A 71 16.90 -15.69 -5.91
N ILE A 72 15.95 -15.76 -6.84
CA ILE A 72 14.78 -14.85 -6.86
C ILE A 72 14.02 -14.92 -5.54
N ARG A 73 13.69 -16.14 -5.07
CA ARG A 73 12.98 -16.33 -3.80
C ARG A 73 13.78 -15.78 -2.61
N SER A 74 15.10 -15.98 -2.59
CA SER A 74 15.96 -15.48 -1.52
C SER A 74 16.03 -13.95 -1.49
N GLU A 75 16.08 -13.31 -2.66
CA GLU A 75 16.05 -11.84 -2.78
C GLU A 75 14.68 -11.27 -2.39
N GLU A 76 13.58 -11.94 -2.72
CA GLU A 76 12.25 -11.57 -2.23
C GLU A 76 12.18 -11.63 -0.69
N GLN A 77 12.66 -12.72 -0.09
CA GLN A 77 12.71 -12.86 1.37
C GLN A 77 13.59 -11.79 2.03
N ARG A 78 14.73 -11.45 1.42
CA ARG A 78 15.61 -10.38 1.88
C ARG A 78 14.88 -9.03 1.87
N LYS A 79 14.21 -8.69 0.76
CA LYS A 79 13.44 -7.44 0.62
C LYS A 79 12.31 -7.37 1.64
N ASP A 80 11.58 -8.46 1.85
CA ASP A 80 10.52 -8.51 2.86
C ASP A 80 11.05 -8.30 4.28
N LYS A 81 12.18 -8.94 4.63
CA LYS A 81 12.88 -8.72 5.90
C LYS A 81 13.29 -7.26 6.05
N LEU A 82 13.84 -6.65 5.00
CA LEU A 82 14.29 -5.26 5.01
C LEU A 82 13.13 -4.28 5.23
N VAL A 83 12.01 -4.45 4.52
CA VAL A 83 10.82 -3.60 4.68
C VAL A 83 10.29 -3.67 6.11
N LYS A 84 10.24 -4.87 6.70
CA LYS A 84 9.83 -5.05 8.10
C LYS A 84 10.78 -4.33 9.06
N ALA A 85 12.09 -4.45 8.85
CA ALA A 85 13.09 -3.78 9.67
C ALA A 85 12.98 -2.25 9.58
N LYS A 86 12.84 -1.68 8.37
CA LYS A 86 12.60 -0.24 8.17
C LYS A 86 11.36 0.25 8.89
N LEU A 87 10.27 -0.52 8.80
CA LEU A 87 9.02 -0.18 9.49
C LEU A 87 9.21 -0.19 11.02
N GLN A 88 9.91 -1.19 11.58
CA GLN A 88 10.16 -1.23 13.02
C GLN A 88 11.05 -0.08 13.49
N ARG A 89 12.08 0.28 12.72
CA ARG A 89 12.91 1.46 13.03
C ARG A 89 12.06 2.73 13.10
N ARG A 90 11.14 2.94 12.16
CA ARG A 90 10.24 4.11 12.19
C ARG A 90 9.34 4.12 13.42
N LYS A 91 8.85 2.95 13.88
CA LYS A 91 8.09 2.85 15.12
C LYS A 91 8.92 3.23 16.35
N LEU A 92 10.17 2.77 16.42
CA LEU A 92 11.09 3.14 17.50
C LEU A 92 11.36 4.64 17.53
N LEU A 93 11.56 5.27 16.36
CA LEU A 93 11.76 6.71 16.25
C LEU A 93 10.52 7.52 16.65
N ALA A 94 9.32 7.04 16.31
CA ALA A 94 8.07 7.70 16.72
C ALA A 94 7.87 7.64 18.24
N HIS A 95 8.10 6.47 18.85
CA HIS A 95 7.95 6.30 20.30
C HIS A 95 8.95 7.14 21.11
N THR A 96 10.12 7.48 20.56
CA THR A 96 11.07 8.36 21.26
C THR A 96 10.64 9.82 21.28
N VAL A 97 9.81 10.27 20.32
CA VAL A 97 9.32 11.66 20.28
C VAL A 97 8.19 11.90 21.29
N GLU A 98 7.49 10.86 21.71
CA GLU A 98 6.37 10.97 22.66
C GLU A 98 6.80 10.92 24.14
N CYS A 99 8.06 10.55 24.45
CA CYS A 99 8.53 10.37 25.83
C CYS A 99 9.38 11.53 26.38
N ASP A 100 9.69 12.57 25.59
CA ASP A 100 10.48 13.73 26.03
C ASP A 100 9.60 14.91 26.54
N HIS A 101 8.31 14.68 26.79
CA HIS A 101 7.36 15.74 27.19
C HIS A 101 6.83 15.69 28.63
N ASP A 102 7.47 14.92 29.53
CA ASP A 102 7.01 14.82 30.93
C ASP A 102 8.05 15.26 31.97
N SER A 103 8.79 16.33 31.67
CA SER A 103 9.50 17.08 32.71
C SER A 103 9.58 18.58 32.41
N SER A 104 8.83 19.34 33.22
CA SER A 104 9.04 20.74 33.59
C SER A 104 8.25 21.80 32.80
N LYS A 105 7.68 22.70 33.61
CA LYS A 105 6.74 23.77 33.30
C LYS A 105 7.40 24.99 32.66
N GLU A 106 6.51 25.89 32.23
CA GLU A 106 6.65 27.35 32.05
C GLU A 106 7.04 27.90 30.67
N ASN A 107 6.06 28.60 30.09
CA ASN A 107 6.12 29.83 29.29
C ASN A 107 7.41 30.10 28.50
N ASP A 108 7.32 30.05 27.17
CA ASP A 108 7.33 31.31 26.42
C ASP A 108 6.92 31.14 24.95
N VAL A 109 6.27 32.19 24.48
CA VAL A 109 5.89 32.46 23.10
C VAL A 109 7.15 32.57 22.24
N TYR A 110 7.25 31.80 21.14
CA TYR A 110 7.86 32.30 19.91
C TYR A 110 7.19 31.69 18.67
N GLN A 111 6.54 32.58 17.95
CA GLN A 111 6.11 32.47 16.57
C GLN A 111 7.33 32.48 15.66
N PHE A 112 7.40 31.55 14.70
CA PHE A 112 8.21 31.73 13.50
C PHE A 112 7.52 31.04 12.31
N ASP A 113 6.93 31.88 11.45
CA ASP A 113 6.67 31.55 10.05
C ASP A 113 8.02 31.58 9.32
N GLU A 114 8.38 30.53 8.60
CA GLU A 114 9.21 30.71 7.40
C GLU A 114 9.03 29.58 6.39
N ILE A 115 8.64 30.03 5.20
CA ILE A 115 8.47 29.32 3.94
C ILE A 115 9.86 29.09 3.34
N TYR A 116 10.13 27.91 2.77
CA TYR A 116 10.84 27.84 1.49
C TYR A 116 10.30 26.72 0.58
N PRO A 117 10.21 26.93 -0.75
CA PRO A 117 9.63 26.01 -1.73
C PRO A 117 10.69 25.30 -2.61
N VAL A 118 10.18 24.38 -3.46
CA VAL A 118 10.76 23.80 -4.70
C VAL A 118 11.68 22.56 -4.49
N ASP A 119 11.26 21.36 -4.95
CA ASP A 119 11.42 20.98 -6.35
C ASP A 119 10.60 19.75 -6.78
N ASP A 120 10.34 19.73 -8.07
CA ASP A 120 9.42 18.92 -8.88
C ASP A 120 9.76 17.43 -8.95
N GLY A 121 8.75 16.56 -9.11
CA GLY A 121 9.01 15.13 -9.30
C GLY A 121 7.78 14.23 -9.29
N TYR A 122 7.01 14.28 -10.37
CA TYR A 122 5.96 13.33 -10.75
C TYR A 122 6.24 11.88 -10.31
N TRP A 123 5.35 11.31 -9.49
CA TRP A 123 5.20 9.85 -9.37
C TRP A 123 3.75 9.43 -9.60
N VAL A 124 3.53 8.89 -10.79
CA VAL A 124 2.35 8.12 -11.18
C VAL A 124 2.30 6.83 -10.35
N PRO A 125 1.16 6.43 -9.76
CA PRO A 125 1.06 5.16 -9.04
C PRO A 125 1.05 3.97 -10.02
N HIS A 126 2.17 3.25 -10.13
CA HIS A 126 2.18 1.92 -10.72
C HIS A 126 1.51 0.90 -9.78
N ILE A 127 0.23 0.65 -10.03
CA ILE A 127 -0.50 -0.51 -9.49
C ILE A 127 0.14 -1.78 -10.06
N ARG A 128 0.94 -2.48 -9.24
CA ARG A 128 1.44 -3.82 -9.57
C ARG A 128 0.26 -4.79 -9.68
N LYS A 129 0.08 -5.32 -10.89
CA LYS A 129 -0.71 -6.51 -11.16
C LYS A 129 0.06 -7.73 -10.63
N ASN A 130 -0.49 -8.44 -9.64
CA ASN A 130 -0.01 -9.78 -9.30
C ASN A 130 -0.44 -10.77 -10.40
N PRO A 131 0.47 -11.56 -10.99
CA PRO A 131 0.09 -12.73 -11.74
C PRO A 131 -0.12 -13.91 -10.79
N VAL A 132 -1.24 -14.58 -11.01
CA VAL A 132 -1.59 -15.89 -10.46
C VAL A 132 -0.52 -16.91 -10.88
N SER A 133 0.05 -17.64 -9.91
CA SER A 133 0.83 -18.86 -10.18
C SER A 133 0.43 -19.99 -9.23
N HIS A 134 -0.41 -20.87 -9.79
CA HIS A 134 -0.38 -22.32 -9.73
C HIS A 134 0.40 -22.97 -8.55
N LEU A 135 -0.36 -23.47 -7.58
CA LEU A 135 0.11 -24.38 -6.54
C LEU A 135 0.29 -25.80 -7.11
N SER A 136 1.38 -26.44 -6.72
CA SER A 136 1.52 -27.90 -6.72
C SER A 136 2.29 -28.33 -5.46
N PRO A 137 2.05 -29.57 -4.98
CA PRO A 137 1.87 -29.83 -3.56
C PRO A 137 3.08 -30.53 -2.95
N LYS A 138 3.39 -30.26 -1.67
CA LYS A 138 3.89 -31.27 -0.72
C LYS A 138 4.05 -30.73 0.71
N ARG A 139 3.59 -31.59 1.64
CA ARG A 139 3.88 -31.71 3.08
C ARG A 139 3.08 -30.86 4.06
N ASN A 140 1.86 -31.35 4.32
CA ASN A 140 1.22 -31.37 5.63
C ASN A 140 1.90 -32.41 6.53
N GLN A 141 2.48 -31.97 7.64
CA GLN A 141 2.39 -32.68 8.92
C GLN A 141 2.20 -31.61 9.99
N ASN A 142 1.26 -31.86 10.91
CA ASN A 142 0.97 -31.09 12.13
C ASN A 142 -0.06 -29.94 12.01
N PHE A 143 -1.29 -30.28 11.59
CA PHE A 143 -2.49 -29.51 11.93
C PHE A 143 -3.56 -30.44 12.49
N SER A 144 -3.37 -30.97 13.71
CA SER A 144 -4.45 -31.65 14.45
C SER A 144 -4.86 -30.92 15.73
N ASN A 145 -4.16 -29.85 16.14
CA ASN A 145 -4.39 -29.24 17.46
C ASN A 145 -4.86 -27.77 17.43
N PHE A 146 -5.27 -27.24 16.27
CA PHE A 146 -5.67 -25.82 16.15
C PHE A 146 -7.18 -25.57 15.94
N GLU A 147 -8.00 -26.61 15.78
CA GLU A 147 -9.45 -26.43 15.52
C GLU A 147 -10.26 -25.81 16.68
N PRO A 148 -10.03 -26.14 17.97
CA PRO A 148 -10.87 -25.56 19.03
C PRO A 148 -10.52 -24.11 19.40
N ILE A 149 -9.31 -23.64 19.06
CA ILE A 149 -8.83 -22.29 19.43
C ILE A 149 -9.30 -21.22 18.42
N LEU A 150 -9.39 -21.58 17.13
CA LEU A 150 -9.88 -20.67 16.10
C LEU A 150 -11.39 -20.46 16.19
N MET A 151 -12.17 -21.48 16.55
CA MET A 151 -13.63 -21.35 16.67
C MET A 151 -14.06 -20.41 17.82
N LYS A 152 -13.34 -20.41 18.95
CA LYS A 152 -13.62 -19.47 20.06
C LYS A 152 -13.28 -18.00 19.74
N LYS A 153 -12.37 -17.76 18.80
CA LYS A 153 -11.91 -16.40 18.45
C LYS A 153 -12.85 -15.70 17.46
N TYR A 154 -13.70 -16.44 16.76
CA TYR A 154 -14.60 -15.91 15.71
C TYR A 154 -16.09 -16.17 15.96
N SER A 155 -16.46 -16.65 17.15
CA SER A 155 -17.85 -16.92 17.55
C SER A 155 -18.77 -15.71 17.43
N HIS A 156 -18.26 -14.50 17.70
CA HIS A 156 -18.99 -13.23 17.57
C HIS A 156 -19.32 -12.85 16.10
N LEU A 157 -18.61 -13.41 15.12
CA LEU A 157 -18.91 -13.21 13.70
C LEU A 157 -20.06 -14.11 13.23
N THR A 158 -20.27 -15.26 13.89
CA THR A 158 -21.35 -16.20 13.57
C THR A 158 -22.70 -15.84 14.16
N GLU A 159 -22.74 -15.05 15.24
CA GLU A 159 -23.99 -14.60 15.88
C GLU A 159 -24.72 -13.51 15.08
N ASN A 160 -24.02 -12.80 14.19
CA ASN A 160 -24.59 -11.71 13.37
C ASN A 160 -24.94 -12.13 11.93
N LEU A 161 -24.76 -13.41 11.57
CA LEU A 161 -25.04 -13.93 10.23
C LEU A 161 -26.52 -14.31 10.09
N GLN A 162 -27.14 -13.92 8.97
CA GLN A 162 -28.53 -14.28 8.70
C GLN A 162 -28.68 -15.82 8.59
N PRO A 163 -29.82 -16.42 8.98
CA PRO A 163 -30.01 -17.88 8.94
C PRO A 163 -29.78 -18.52 7.56
N SER A 164 -29.99 -17.76 6.48
CA SER A 164 -29.70 -18.17 5.09
C SER A 164 -28.20 -18.29 4.81
N GLU A 165 -27.38 -17.43 5.41
CA GLU A 165 -25.93 -17.42 5.25
C GLU A 165 -25.29 -18.57 6.04
N LEU A 166 -25.80 -18.87 7.24
CA LEU A 166 -25.39 -20.05 8.00
C LEU A 166 -25.71 -21.35 7.25
N LYS A 167 -26.88 -21.45 6.61
CA LYS A 167 -27.22 -22.58 5.73
C LYS A 167 -26.28 -22.67 4.52
N ARG A 168 -25.90 -21.53 3.93
CA ARG A 168 -24.97 -21.48 2.80
C ARG A 168 -23.56 -21.92 3.21
N ILE A 169 -23.08 -21.48 4.36
CA ILE A 169 -21.79 -21.88 4.94
C ILE A 169 -21.80 -23.38 5.26
N GLY A 170 -22.87 -23.89 5.88
CA GLY A 170 -23.04 -25.32 6.14
C GLY A 170 -23.06 -26.17 4.87
N LEU A 171 -23.70 -25.69 3.80
CA LEU A 171 -23.68 -26.36 2.49
C LEU A 171 -22.30 -26.36 1.84
N ILE A 172 -21.54 -25.27 1.97
CA ILE A 172 -20.16 -25.16 1.47
C ILE A 172 -19.26 -26.12 2.24
N GLN A 173 -19.40 -26.18 3.57
CA GLN A 173 -18.62 -27.09 4.41
C GLN A 173 -18.96 -28.56 4.14
N LYS A 174 -20.23 -28.88 3.92
CA LYS A 174 -20.69 -30.22 3.53
C LYS A 174 -20.15 -30.62 2.15
N LYS A 175 -20.15 -29.70 1.16
CA LYS A 175 -19.51 -29.92 -0.14
C LYS A 175 -17.99 -30.09 -0.04
N TYR A 176 -17.34 -29.33 0.84
CA TYR A 176 -15.90 -29.43 1.06
C TYR A 176 -15.53 -30.78 1.70
N GLN A 177 -16.31 -31.25 2.67
CA GLN A 177 -16.12 -32.57 3.28
C GLN A 177 -16.42 -33.72 2.30
N GLN A 178 -17.45 -33.60 1.47
CA GLN A 178 -17.74 -34.55 0.39
C GLN A 178 -16.59 -34.61 -0.63
N ASN A 179 -16.03 -33.46 -1.03
CA ASN A 179 -14.87 -33.42 -1.92
C ASN A 179 -13.60 -33.99 -1.26
N LYS A 180 -13.40 -33.74 0.04
CA LYS A 180 -12.29 -34.32 0.81
C LYS A 180 -12.40 -35.85 0.92
N ALA A 181 -13.60 -36.40 1.04
CA ALA A 181 -13.85 -37.85 1.02
C ALA A 181 -13.67 -38.45 -0.39
N ASN A 182 -14.04 -37.70 -1.43
CA ASN A 182 -13.81 -38.11 -2.82
C ASN A 182 -12.31 -38.10 -3.17
N ASP A 183 -11.53 -37.15 -2.65
CA ASP A 183 -10.07 -37.09 -2.85
C ASP A 183 -9.31 -38.23 -2.16
N SER A 184 -9.81 -38.77 -1.04
CA SER A 184 -9.23 -39.98 -0.41
C SER A 184 -9.64 -41.28 -1.11
N SER A 185 -10.78 -41.32 -1.80
CA SER A 185 -11.21 -42.49 -2.60
C SER A 185 -10.69 -42.50 -4.05
N SER A 186 -10.25 -41.35 -4.55
CA SER A 186 -9.70 -41.18 -5.92
C SER A 186 -8.24 -41.63 -6.02
N ILE A 187 -7.47 -41.55 -4.94
CA ILE A 187 -6.06 -41.95 -4.94
C ILE A 187 -5.90 -43.49 -4.90
N ASP A 188 -6.83 -44.23 -4.27
CA ASP A 188 -6.80 -45.71 -4.28
C ASP A 188 -7.40 -46.32 -5.56
N SER A 189 -8.25 -45.59 -6.28
CA SER A 189 -8.81 -46.04 -7.57
C SER A 189 -7.90 -45.72 -8.76
N LEU A 190 -7.07 -44.67 -8.68
CA LEU A 190 -6.02 -44.41 -9.67
C LEU A 190 -4.80 -45.32 -9.52
N SER A 191 -4.53 -45.83 -8.30
CA SER A 191 -3.47 -46.82 -8.08
C SER A 191 -3.83 -48.22 -8.63
N ARG A 192 -5.13 -48.58 -8.66
CA ARG A 192 -5.59 -49.84 -9.29
C ARG A 192 -5.77 -49.73 -10.81
N SER A 193 -6.02 -48.54 -11.34
CA SER A 193 -6.15 -48.32 -12.80
C SER A 193 -4.79 -48.26 -13.51
N LEU A 194 -3.74 -47.76 -12.83
CA LEU A 194 -2.38 -47.73 -13.39
C LEU A 194 -1.59 -49.04 -13.21
N GLN A 195 -2.11 -50.01 -12.46
CA GLN A 195 -1.62 -51.40 -12.48
C GLN A 195 -2.28 -52.25 -13.57
N ASN A 196 -3.33 -51.76 -14.24
CA ASN A 196 -4.02 -52.45 -15.32
C ASN A 196 -3.74 -51.85 -16.72
N LEU A 197 -2.75 -50.97 -16.85
CA LEU A 197 -2.40 -50.33 -18.12
C LEU A 197 -0.92 -50.52 -18.52
N VAL A 198 -0.32 -51.61 -18.05
CA VAL A 198 0.94 -52.19 -18.58
C VAL A 198 0.80 -53.71 -18.54
N ILE A 199 -0.01 -54.27 -19.45
CA ILE A 199 0.01 -55.65 -19.99
C ILE A 199 -1.19 -55.67 -20.94
N VAL A 200 -0.95 -55.50 -22.24
CA VAL A 200 -1.62 -56.13 -23.41
C VAL A 200 -1.03 -55.42 -24.62
N GLY A 201 -0.21 -56.15 -25.38
CA GLY A 201 0.40 -55.61 -26.60
C GLY A 201 1.67 -56.31 -27.06
N GLN A 202 2.05 -57.46 -26.49
CA GLN A 202 2.97 -58.38 -27.13
C GLN A 202 2.45 -59.82 -27.04
N ALA A 203 2.67 -60.53 -28.14
CA ALA A 203 2.41 -61.94 -28.44
C ALA A 203 1.05 -62.30 -29.06
N SER A 204 1.07 -62.54 -30.37
CA SER A 204 0.49 -63.74 -30.99
C SER A 204 1.20 -64.01 -32.32
N ARG A 205 2.46 -64.45 -32.23
CA ARG A 205 3.07 -65.30 -33.25
C ARG A 205 2.55 -66.73 -33.00
N PRO A 206 1.97 -67.42 -33.98
CA PRO A 206 1.79 -68.86 -33.85
C PRO A 206 3.12 -69.55 -34.20
N GLN A 207 3.78 -70.14 -33.20
CA GLN A 207 4.76 -71.20 -33.45
C GLN A 207 4.15 -72.56 -33.11
N SER A 208 4.34 -73.47 -34.07
CA SER A 208 4.45 -74.92 -33.95
C SER A 208 3.27 -75.72 -33.41
N ALA A 209 2.59 -76.41 -34.33
CA ALA A 209 2.25 -77.82 -34.12
C ALA A 209 3.21 -78.66 -34.96
N VAL A 210 4.08 -79.37 -34.23
CA VAL A 210 4.91 -80.47 -34.70
C VAL A 210 3.99 -81.55 -35.27
N CYS A 211 4.14 -81.90 -36.54
CA CYS A 211 3.62 -83.18 -37.07
C CYS A 211 4.79 -83.97 -37.64
N ARG A 212 4.88 -85.21 -37.14
CA ARG A 212 6.06 -86.08 -37.17
C ARG A 212 6.37 -86.56 -38.59
N LYS A 213 7.67 -86.65 -38.89
CA LYS A 213 8.20 -87.67 -39.81
C LYS A 213 7.67 -89.04 -39.36
N SER A 214 7.01 -89.76 -40.26
CA SER A 214 6.87 -91.21 -40.18
C SER A 214 7.29 -91.78 -41.53
N GLN A 215 8.52 -92.27 -41.57
CA GLN A 215 8.94 -93.32 -42.48
C GLN A 215 8.38 -94.66 -41.99
N HIS A 216 8.33 -95.63 -42.90
CA HIS A 216 8.03 -97.06 -42.74
C HIS A 216 6.59 -97.53 -42.93
N GLY A 217 6.52 -98.58 -43.74
CA GLY A 217 5.35 -99.13 -44.42
C GLY A 217 5.75 -99.74 -45.77
N LYS A 218 6.85 -100.51 -45.80
CA LYS A 218 7.15 -101.49 -46.86
C LYS A 218 6.29 -102.71 -46.60
N SER A 219 5.57 -103.21 -47.61
CA SER A 219 5.29 -104.63 -47.90
C SER A 219 4.37 -104.65 -49.13
N SER A 220 4.89 -104.88 -50.34
CA SER A 220 5.21 -106.18 -50.95
C SER A 220 3.99 -107.05 -51.24
N ASN A 221 3.57 -107.06 -52.50
CA ASN A 221 3.40 -108.26 -53.35
C ASN A 221 3.14 -107.74 -54.78
N ASP A 222 4.08 -107.85 -55.72
CA ASP A 222 4.52 -109.03 -56.48
C ASP A 222 3.39 -109.77 -57.22
N GLY A 223 3.64 -109.96 -58.52
CA GLY A 223 2.72 -110.48 -59.53
C GLY A 223 2.85 -109.66 -60.81
N LEU A 224 3.97 -109.78 -61.54
CA LEU A 224 4.07 -110.59 -62.78
C LEU A 224 3.15 -110.02 -63.88
N GLN A 225 3.53 -109.80 -65.13
CA GLN A 225 4.67 -110.16 -65.96
C GLN A 225 4.34 -109.54 -67.34
N ASN A 226 5.35 -109.35 -68.19
CA ASN A 226 5.23 -109.37 -69.66
C ASN A 226 4.34 -108.31 -70.33
N HIS A 227 4.95 -107.35 -71.02
CA HIS A 227 5.18 -107.49 -72.47
C HIS A 227 6.00 -106.30 -73.00
N GLU A 228 7.33 -106.41 -72.95
CA GLU A 228 8.11 -105.88 -74.07
C GLU A 228 7.77 -106.73 -75.28
N GLN A 229 7.11 -106.13 -76.27
CA GLN A 229 7.27 -106.55 -77.65
C GLN A 229 6.88 -105.39 -78.57
N ARG A 230 7.88 -105.03 -79.40
CA ARG A 230 7.73 -104.75 -80.83
C ARG A 230 6.44 -104.03 -81.24
N LEU A 231 6.60 -102.80 -81.75
CA LEU A 231 6.03 -102.43 -83.05
C LEU A 231 6.73 -101.19 -83.59
N VAL A 232 7.90 -101.45 -84.17
CA VAL A 232 8.41 -100.66 -85.30
C VAL A 232 7.42 -100.79 -86.46
N ARG A 233 7.15 -99.67 -87.12
CA ARG A 233 6.42 -99.50 -88.40
C ARG A 233 4.89 -99.67 -88.35
N ARG A 234 4.21 -98.54 -88.24
CA ARG A 234 3.42 -97.98 -89.36
C ARG A 234 3.01 -96.55 -88.99
N ALA A 235 3.75 -95.57 -89.51
CA ALA A 235 3.22 -94.22 -89.69
C ALA A 235 2.12 -94.30 -90.75
N SER A 236 0.95 -94.76 -90.32
CA SER A 236 -0.30 -94.52 -91.01
C SER A 236 -0.73 -93.11 -90.65
N TYR A 237 -1.24 -92.34 -91.61
CA TYR A 237 -1.77 -90.97 -91.45
C TYR A 237 -2.75 -90.77 -90.25
N SER A 238 -3.20 -91.86 -89.61
CA SER A 238 -4.02 -91.93 -88.39
C SER A 238 -3.27 -91.67 -87.06
N SER A 239 -1.95 -91.88 -86.97
CA SER A 239 -1.18 -91.66 -85.71
C SER A 239 -0.86 -90.20 -85.43
N LEU A 240 -0.51 -89.43 -86.47
CA LEU A 240 -0.30 -87.99 -86.38
C LEU A 240 -1.60 -87.24 -86.04
N ASP A 241 -2.74 -87.81 -86.43
CA ASP A 241 -4.05 -87.23 -86.16
C ASP A 241 -4.47 -87.40 -84.69
N ARG A 242 -4.16 -88.55 -84.07
CA ARG A 242 -4.34 -88.76 -82.63
C ARG A 242 -3.44 -87.86 -81.78
N GLU A 243 -2.19 -87.66 -82.20
CA GLU A 243 -1.25 -86.75 -81.53
C GLU A 243 -1.67 -85.28 -81.69
N ARG A 244 -2.13 -84.87 -82.88
CA ARG A 244 -2.73 -83.55 -83.10
C ARG A 244 -3.95 -83.34 -82.20
N GLN A 245 -4.87 -84.30 -82.13
CA GLN A 245 -6.03 -84.25 -81.24
C GLN A 245 -5.64 -84.19 -79.76
N PHE A 246 -4.58 -84.87 -79.33
CA PHE A 246 -4.03 -84.78 -77.98
C PHE A 246 -3.52 -83.36 -77.68
N TRP A 247 -2.70 -82.79 -78.57
CA TRP A 247 -2.21 -81.42 -78.40
C TRP A 247 -3.33 -80.38 -78.43
N THR A 248 -4.36 -80.55 -79.27
CA THR A 248 -5.54 -79.67 -79.27
C THR A 248 -6.34 -79.76 -77.96
N ARG A 249 -6.52 -80.97 -77.40
CA ARG A 249 -7.17 -81.15 -76.08
C ARG A 249 -6.35 -80.54 -74.96
N LYS A 250 -5.02 -80.75 -74.95
CA LYS A 250 -4.10 -80.18 -73.97
C LYS A 250 -4.08 -78.65 -74.03
N GLN A 251 -4.02 -78.07 -75.23
CA GLN A 251 -4.08 -76.62 -75.42
C GLN A 251 -5.43 -76.05 -74.95
N SER A 252 -6.53 -76.76 -75.23
CA SER A 252 -7.87 -76.38 -74.76
C SER A 252 -7.98 -76.47 -73.23
N GLN A 253 -7.34 -77.49 -72.61
CA GLN A 253 -7.28 -77.65 -71.16
C GLN A 253 -6.41 -76.58 -70.49
N GLU A 254 -5.25 -76.25 -71.06
CA GLU A 254 -4.38 -75.18 -70.59
C GLU A 254 -5.07 -73.82 -70.72
N LYS A 255 -5.80 -73.59 -71.81
CA LYS A 255 -6.64 -72.38 -71.97
C LYS A 255 -7.69 -72.30 -70.87
N LEU A 256 -8.43 -73.37 -70.62
CA LEU A 256 -9.42 -73.41 -69.54
C LEU A 256 -8.79 -73.15 -68.15
N GLN A 257 -7.62 -73.72 -67.87
CA GLN A 257 -6.90 -73.47 -66.61
C GLN A 257 -6.41 -72.01 -66.51
N ASN A 258 -5.92 -71.43 -67.60
CA ASN A 258 -5.52 -70.02 -67.63
C ASN A 258 -6.71 -69.10 -67.45
N ASP A 259 -7.84 -69.37 -68.10
CA ASP A 259 -9.09 -68.62 -67.92
C ASP A 259 -9.56 -68.68 -66.45
N GLN A 260 -9.45 -69.86 -65.81
CA GLN A 260 -9.74 -70.02 -64.38
C GLN A 260 -8.79 -69.21 -63.48
N ARG A 261 -7.48 -69.21 -63.78
CA ARG A 261 -6.48 -68.41 -63.06
C ARG A 261 -6.75 -66.93 -63.23
N GLU A 262 -7.06 -66.48 -64.43
CA GLU A 262 -7.37 -65.08 -64.72
C GLU A 262 -8.65 -64.63 -64.00
N GLN A 263 -9.70 -65.45 -63.98
CA GLN A 263 -10.90 -65.18 -63.19
C GLN A 263 -10.61 -65.13 -61.68
N ALA A 264 -9.75 -66.02 -61.17
CA ALA A 264 -9.34 -66.00 -59.77
C ALA A 264 -8.54 -64.73 -59.41
N LEU A 265 -7.65 -64.28 -60.30
CA LEU A 265 -6.90 -63.02 -60.15
C LEU A 265 -7.83 -61.81 -60.17
N LYS A 266 -8.77 -61.73 -61.12
CA LYS A 266 -9.78 -60.65 -61.17
C LYS A 266 -10.58 -60.59 -59.87
N ARG A 267 -11.05 -61.74 -59.35
CA ARG A 267 -11.75 -61.81 -58.06
C ARG A 267 -10.89 -61.35 -56.88
N TYR A 268 -9.59 -61.64 -56.90
CA TYR A 268 -8.67 -61.19 -55.85
C TYR A 268 -8.43 -59.67 -55.92
N GLU A 269 -8.21 -59.14 -57.11
CA GLU A 269 -8.03 -57.70 -57.35
C GLU A 269 -9.28 -56.90 -56.94
N GLU A 270 -10.48 -57.38 -57.28
CA GLU A 270 -11.73 -56.79 -56.82
C GLU A 270 -11.85 -56.75 -55.30
N LYS A 271 -11.44 -57.83 -54.61
CA LYS A 271 -11.42 -57.87 -53.14
C LYS A 271 -10.41 -56.86 -52.58
N LEU A 272 -9.22 -56.77 -53.17
CA LEU A 272 -8.20 -55.80 -52.77
C LEU A 272 -8.72 -54.36 -52.93
N ASN A 273 -9.33 -54.04 -54.08
CA ASN A 273 -9.90 -52.72 -54.35
C ASN A 273 -11.06 -52.39 -53.39
N LYS A 274 -11.91 -53.37 -53.03
CA LYS A 274 -12.94 -53.19 -52.00
C LYS A 274 -12.35 -52.88 -50.63
N VAL A 275 -11.31 -53.60 -50.21
CA VAL A 275 -10.61 -53.36 -48.94
C VAL A 275 -9.94 -51.98 -48.94
N GLU A 276 -9.31 -51.59 -50.05
CA GLU A 276 -8.66 -50.29 -50.19
C GLU A 276 -9.68 -49.14 -50.16
N LYS A 277 -10.80 -49.26 -50.88
CA LYS A 277 -11.91 -48.30 -50.81
C LYS A 277 -12.45 -48.16 -49.39
N HIS A 278 -12.66 -49.28 -48.70
CA HIS A 278 -13.13 -49.27 -47.31
C HIS A 278 -12.12 -48.60 -46.36
N ARG A 279 -10.83 -48.92 -46.50
CA ARG A 279 -9.75 -48.26 -45.74
C ARG A 279 -9.73 -46.76 -45.98
N ASN A 280 -9.83 -46.33 -47.23
CA ASN A 280 -9.85 -44.91 -47.60
C ASN A 280 -11.10 -44.20 -47.04
N GLN A 281 -12.24 -44.87 -46.99
CA GLN A 281 -13.44 -44.36 -46.36
C GLN A 281 -13.26 -44.15 -44.86
N ILE A 282 -12.67 -45.12 -44.15
CA ILE A 282 -12.35 -45.00 -42.71
C ILE A 282 -11.41 -43.81 -42.46
N LEU A 283 -10.38 -43.63 -43.31
CA LEU A 283 -9.45 -42.52 -43.16
C LEU A 283 -10.14 -41.16 -43.35
N LYS A 284 -10.98 -41.03 -44.39
CA LYS A 284 -11.77 -39.81 -44.62
C LYS A 284 -12.73 -39.52 -43.47
N GLU A 285 -13.35 -40.55 -42.90
CA GLU A 285 -14.25 -40.39 -41.75
C GLU A 285 -13.47 -39.97 -40.49
N LYS A 286 -12.31 -40.57 -40.23
CA LYS A 286 -11.42 -40.16 -39.13
C LYS A 286 -10.96 -38.71 -39.28
N GLU A 287 -10.61 -38.29 -40.49
CA GLU A 287 -10.23 -36.91 -40.78
C GLU A 287 -11.38 -35.93 -40.51
N ARG A 288 -12.59 -36.24 -41.00
CA ARG A 288 -13.80 -35.43 -40.71
C ARG A 288 -14.08 -35.33 -39.22
N ASN A 289 -13.99 -36.44 -38.49
CA ASN A 289 -14.20 -36.45 -37.04
C ASN A 289 -13.13 -35.63 -36.31
N MET A 290 -11.88 -35.68 -36.76
CA MET A 290 -10.80 -34.86 -36.19
C MET A 290 -11.06 -33.36 -36.39
N ILE A 291 -11.46 -32.95 -37.59
CA ILE A 291 -11.79 -31.56 -37.93
C ILE A 291 -13.00 -31.08 -37.11
N ALA A 292 -14.07 -31.89 -37.04
CA ALA A 292 -15.25 -31.55 -36.24
C ALA A 292 -14.90 -31.39 -34.75
N ALA A 293 -14.10 -32.30 -34.19
CA ALA A 293 -13.64 -32.22 -32.80
C ALA A 293 -12.70 -31.03 -32.56
N HIS A 294 -11.92 -30.61 -33.56
CA HIS A 294 -11.12 -29.39 -33.47
C HIS A 294 -12.02 -28.15 -33.38
N HIS A 295 -12.96 -27.99 -34.31
CA HIS A 295 -13.89 -26.86 -34.30
C HIS A 295 -14.79 -26.81 -33.06
N GLU A 296 -15.16 -27.96 -32.50
CA GLU A 296 -15.90 -27.99 -31.24
C GLU A 296 -15.04 -27.49 -30.06
N ARG A 297 -13.76 -27.89 -30.00
CA ARG A 297 -12.82 -27.39 -28.99
C ARG A 297 -12.61 -25.89 -29.13
N GLU A 298 -12.41 -25.40 -30.36
CA GLU A 298 -12.28 -23.96 -30.63
C GLU A 298 -13.51 -23.18 -30.17
N ARG A 299 -14.72 -23.65 -30.49
CA ARG A 299 -15.97 -23.02 -30.02
C ARG A 299 -16.05 -22.95 -28.49
N LYS A 300 -15.69 -24.05 -27.81
CA LYS A 300 -15.66 -24.10 -26.33
C LYS A 300 -14.63 -23.12 -25.76
N VAL A 301 -13.44 -23.04 -26.35
CA VAL A 301 -12.41 -22.08 -25.94
C VAL A 301 -12.89 -20.64 -26.13
N SER A 302 -13.49 -20.31 -27.28
CA SER A 302 -14.04 -18.98 -27.55
C SER A 302 -15.13 -18.59 -26.54
N GLN A 303 -16.03 -19.51 -26.18
CA GLN A 303 -17.05 -19.25 -25.15
C GLN A 303 -16.44 -18.98 -23.78
N VAL A 304 -15.41 -19.75 -23.39
CA VAL A 304 -14.70 -19.54 -22.12
C VAL A 304 -13.98 -18.19 -22.12
N LEU A 305 -13.34 -17.82 -23.23
CA LEU A 305 -12.65 -16.54 -23.36
C LEU A 305 -13.63 -15.36 -23.27
N GLU A 306 -14.81 -15.47 -23.89
CA GLU A 306 -15.82 -14.42 -23.83
C GLU A 306 -16.40 -14.28 -22.41
N ARG A 307 -16.71 -15.39 -21.73
CA ARG A 307 -17.10 -15.35 -20.30
C ARG A 307 -16.01 -14.73 -19.43
N ARG A 308 -14.74 -15.07 -19.67
CA ARG A 308 -13.60 -14.48 -18.94
C ARG A 308 -13.48 -12.98 -19.23
N LYS A 309 -13.79 -12.53 -20.45
CA LYS A 309 -13.82 -11.11 -20.83
C LYS A 309 -14.95 -10.38 -20.11
N GLN A 310 -16.15 -10.95 -20.04
CA GLN A 310 -17.28 -10.41 -19.28
C GLN A 310 -16.96 -10.29 -17.79
N LEU A 311 -16.40 -11.34 -17.18
CA LEU A 311 -15.97 -11.31 -15.78
C LEU A 311 -14.93 -10.22 -15.52
N ARG A 312 -13.95 -10.04 -16.41
CA ARG A 312 -12.97 -8.95 -16.30
C ARG A 312 -13.64 -7.58 -16.34
N LYS A 313 -14.57 -7.36 -17.28
CA LYS A 313 -15.32 -6.09 -17.36
C LYS A 313 -16.07 -5.81 -16.06
N MET A 314 -16.80 -6.78 -15.52
CA MET A 314 -17.51 -6.61 -14.24
C MET A 314 -16.55 -6.33 -13.07
N ILE A 315 -15.38 -6.97 -13.02
CA ILE A 315 -14.37 -6.69 -11.99
C ILE A 315 -13.83 -5.26 -12.12
N ASP A 316 -13.57 -4.81 -13.34
CA ASP A 316 -13.05 -3.47 -13.58
C ASP A 316 -14.11 -2.38 -13.30
N GLU A 317 -15.38 -2.64 -13.61
CA GLU A 317 -16.53 -1.80 -13.22
C GLU A 317 -16.67 -1.71 -11.70
N TYR A 318 -16.65 -2.84 -10.99
CA TYR A 318 -16.73 -2.85 -9.52
C TYR A 318 -15.55 -2.13 -8.87
N ARG A 319 -14.34 -2.25 -9.44
CA ARG A 319 -13.17 -1.48 -8.98
C ARG A 319 -13.40 0.01 -9.18
N LYS A 320 -13.91 0.42 -10.34
CA LYS A 320 -14.22 1.82 -10.64
C LYS A 320 -15.21 2.39 -9.64
N GLU A 321 -16.31 1.68 -9.36
CA GLU A 321 -17.30 2.07 -8.36
C GLU A 321 -16.69 2.22 -6.96
N LEU A 322 -15.80 1.31 -6.55
CA LEU A 322 -15.08 1.42 -5.29
C LEU A 322 -14.16 2.64 -5.22
N TYR A 323 -13.49 2.98 -6.32
CA TYR A 323 -12.66 4.20 -6.41
C TYR A 323 -13.52 5.45 -6.28
N GLU A 324 -14.62 5.54 -7.02
CA GLU A 324 -15.55 6.68 -6.98
C GLU A 324 -16.19 6.84 -5.60
N ALA A 325 -16.59 5.75 -4.94
CA ALA A 325 -17.14 5.80 -3.58
C ALA A 325 -16.11 6.31 -2.56
N ARG A 326 -14.84 5.91 -2.70
CA ARG A 326 -13.74 6.41 -1.84
C ARG A 326 -13.49 7.89 -2.09
N GLU A 327 -13.42 8.30 -3.35
CA GLU A 327 -13.22 9.69 -3.75
C GLU A 327 -14.33 10.58 -3.20
N GLN A 328 -15.59 10.19 -3.33
CA GLN A 328 -16.72 10.90 -2.73
C GLN A 328 -16.62 10.99 -1.20
N SER A 329 -16.19 9.92 -0.53
CA SER A 329 -16.01 9.95 0.92
C SER A 329 -14.91 10.93 1.34
N VAL A 330 -13.79 10.95 0.60
CA VAL A 330 -12.69 11.90 0.84
C VAL A 330 -13.15 13.32 0.58
N GLN A 331 -13.86 13.56 -0.52
CA GLN A 331 -14.39 14.87 -0.88
C GLN A 331 -15.33 15.42 0.20
N ARG A 332 -16.27 14.61 0.69
CA ARG A 332 -17.15 14.99 1.81
C ARG A 332 -16.38 15.27 3.09
N ALA A 333 -15.29 14.55 3.35
CA ALA A 333 -14.44 14.80 4.52
C ALA A 333 -13.72 16.15 4.39
N ILE A 334 -13.17 16.45 3.21
CA ILE A 334 -12.54 17.74 2.90
C ILE A 334 -13.55 18.88 3.06
N GLU A 335 -14.75 18.75 2.50
CA GLU A 335 -15.81 19.76 2.63
C GLU A 335 -16.17 20.03 4.10
N ARG A 336 -16.33 18.98 4.92
CA ARG A 336 -16.58 19.14 6.35
C ARG A 336 -15.47 19.88 7.08
N VAL A 337 -14.21 19.60 6.75
CA VAL A 337 -13.06 20.30 7.33
C VAL A 337 -13.06 21.77 6.89
N SER A 338 -13.27 22.04 5.60
CA SER A 338 -13.34 23.39 5.05
C SER A 338 -14.48 24.20 5.66
N SER A 339 -15.67 23.61 5.84
CA SER A 339 -16.80 24.26 6.52
C SER A 339 -16.46 24.61 7.97
N ARG A 340 -15.89 23.66 8.73
CA ARG A 340 -15.47 23.92 10.13
C ARG A 340 -14.45 25.04 10.22
N LEU A 341 -13.43 25.02 9.35
CA LEU A 341 -12.41 26.07 9.30
C LEU A 341 -13.01 27.44 8.99
N SER A 342 -13.94 27.51 8.03
CA SER A 342 -14.64 28.76 7.69
C SER A 342 -15.51 29.27 8.83
N GLU A 343 -16.24 28.39 9.52
CA GLU A 343 -17.04 28.74 10.70
C GLU A 343 -16.16 29.25 11.84
N GLU A 344 -15.03 28.58 12.11
CA GLU A 344 -14.07 29.00 13.12
C GLU A 344 -13.46 30.37 12.79
N GLN A 345 -13.07 30.61 11.54
CA GLN A 345 -12.62 31.93 11.09
C GLN A 345 -13.68 33.01 11.32
N LYS A 346 -14.95 32.73 11.02
CA LYS A 346 -16.06 33.68 11.28
C LYS A 346 -16.24 33.93 12.77
N ARG A 347 -16.15 32.89 13.62
CA ARG A 347 -16.23 33.02 15.08
C ARG A 347 -15.10 33.89 15.61
N LEU A 348 -13.85 33.60 15.23
CA LEU A 348 -12.69 34.40 15.63
C LEU A 348 -12.81 35.86 15.15
N ALA A 349 -13.32 36.10 13.94
CA ALA A 349 -13.56 37.45 13.44
C ALA A 349 -14.63 38.19 14.27
N SER A 350 -15.73 37.52 14.63
CA SER A 350 -16.76 38.10 15.50
C SER A 350 -16.24 38.39 16.91
N GLU A 351 -15.43 37.50 17.48
CA GLU A 351 -14.83 37.69 18.79
C GLU A 351 -13.85 38.86 18.80
N ARG A 352 -13.02 39.00 17.75
CA ARG A 352 -12.13 40.16 17.59
C ARG A 352 -12.93 41.47 17.51
N ARG A 353 -14.02 41.50 16.73
CA ARG A 353 -14.90 42.68 16.65
C ARG A 353 -15.52 43.01 18.01
N GLN A 354 -15.99 42.00 18.75
CA GLN A 354 -16.59 42.20 20.07
C GLN A 354 -15.56 42.75 21.07
N LYS A 355 -14.35 42.18 21.10
CA LYS A 355 -13.26 42.68 21.95
C LYS A 355 -12.89 44.11 21.58
N GLN A 356 -12.84 44.44 20.30
CA GLN A 356 -12.57 45.80 19.84
C GLN A 356 -13.65 46.79 20.29
N MET A 357 -14.94 46.44 20.18
CA MET A 357 -16.03 47.26 20.70
C MET A 357 -15.93 47.46 22.22
N GLN A 358 -15.60 46.41 22.96
CA GLN A 358 -15.44 46.50 24.42
C GLN A 358 -14.25 47.38 24.82
N VAL A 359 -13.13 47.30 24.10
CA VAL A 359 -11.98 48.19 24.30
C VAL A 359 -12.38 49.64 24.00
N GLU A 360 -13.09 49.90 22.91
CA GLU A 360 -13.55 51.24 22.57
C GLU A 360 -14.49 51.83 23.63
N GLU A 361 -15.42 51.03 24.16
CA GLU A 361 -16.32 51.42 25.24
C GLU A 361 -15.55 51.72 26.54
N ASN A 362 -14.61 50.85 26.92
CA ASN A 362 -13.74 51.04 28.07
C ASN A 362 -12.90 52.33 27.94
N VAL A 363 -12.39 52.64 26.75
CA VAL A 363 -11.66 53.88 26.47
C VAL A 363 -12.56 55.09 26.63
N LYS A 364 -13.79 55.07 26.10
CA LYS A 364 -14.77 56.17 26.27
C LYS A 364 -15.15 56.39 27.73
N GLU A 365 -15.31 55.31 28.49
CA GLU A 365 -15.59 55.38 29.92
C GLU A 365 -14.40 55.96 30.71
N MET A 366 -13.18 55.53 30.39
CA MET A 366 -11.96 56.06 30.99
C MET A 366 -11.80 57.57 30.71
N GLN A 367 -12.06 58.00 29.46
CA GLN A 367 -12.05 59.43 29.10
C GLN A 367 -13.11 60.24 29.86
N ARG A 368 -14.31 59.69 30.07
CA ARG A 368 -15.35 60.36 30.87
C ARG A 368 -14.89 60.56 32.31
N ARG A 369 -14.36 59.52 32.95
CA ARG A 369 -13.81 59.62 34.31
C ARG A 369 -12.65 60.60 34.40
N GLU A 370 -11.78 60.62 33.38
CA GLU A 370 -10.68 61.58 33.33
C GLU A 370 -11.19 63.03 33.23
N GLN A 371 -12.21 63.29 32.41
CA GLN A 371 -12.84 64.61 32.31
C GLN A 371 -13.51 65.05 33.63
N GLU A 372 -14.18 64.13 34.33
CA GLU A 372 -14.77 64.39 35.64
C GLU A 372 -13.70 64.74 36.67
N LEU A 373 -12.61 63.98 36.72
CA LEU A 373 -11.46 64.27 37.58
C LEU A 373 -10.84 65.63 37.27
N ARG A 374 -10.69 65.97 35.98
CA ARG A 374 -10.19 67.29 35.55
C ARG A 374 -11.10 68.43 36.04
N LYS A 375 -12.42 68.29 35.87
CA LYS A 375 -13.39 69.29 36.35
C LYS A 375 -13.39 69.42 37.88
N ALA A 376 -13.31 68.31 38.60
CA ALA A 376 -13.23 68.31 40.06
C ALA A 376 -11.95 68.99 40.56
N ALA A 377 -10.82 68.75 39.90
CA ALA A 377 -9.56 69.41 40.20
C ALA A 377 -9.62 70.93 39.93
N GLU A 378 -10.23 71.34 38.82
CA GLU A 378 -10.45 72.75 38.49
C GLU A 378 -11.32 73.45 39.55
N LEU A 379 -12.43 72.83 39.95
CA LEU A 379 -13.29 73.37 41.02
C LEU A 379 -12.52 73.50 42.35
N ALA A 380 -11.71 72.50 42.70
CA ALA A 380 -10.89 72.54 43.91
C ALA A 380 -9.84 73.67 43.86
N LEU A 381 -9.26 73.94 42.68
CA LEU A 381 -8.37 75.09 42.48
C LEU A 381 -9.13 76.41 42.64
N GLN A 382 -10.30 76.55 42.02
CA GLN A 382 -11.13 77.75 42.16
C GLN A 382 -11.51 78.04 43.62
N GLN A 383 -11.87 77.01 44.38
CA GLN A 383 -12.15 77.14 45.81
C GLN A 383 -10.94 77.61 46.62
N LYS A 384 -9.74 77.10 46.29
CA LYS A 384 -8.48 77.56 46.90
C LYS A 384 -8.18 79.01 46.56
N ASP A 385 -8.35 79.41 45.31
CA ASP A 385 -8.13 80.79 44.86
C ASP A 385 -9.11 81.76 45.54
N GLU A 386 -10.38 81.35 45.67
CA GLU A 386 -11.38 82.12 46.40
C GLU A 386 -11.03 82.25 47.88
N HIS A 387 -10.53 81.18 48.51
CA HIS A 387 -10.07 81.23 49.90
C HIS A 387 -8.87 82.17 50.06
N ILE A 388 -7.90 82.13 49.13
CA ILE A 388 -6.76 83.05 49.12
C ILE A 388 -7.24 84.50 48.97
N ARG A 389 -8.19 84.77 48.05
CA ARG A 389 -8.79 86.10 47.87
C ARG A 389 -9.41 86.61 49.17
N ARG A 390 -10.23 85.80 49.85
CA ARG A 390 -10.83 86.16 51.15
C ARG A 390 -9.77 86.49 52.21
N LEU A 391 -8.67 85.72 52.27
CA LEU A 391 -7.57 86.00 53.19
C LEU A 391 -6.84 87.31 52.87
N ILE A 392 -6.67 87.64 51.59
CA ILE A 392 -6.09 88.92 51.17
C ILE A 392 -7.01 90.07 51.58
N GLU A 393 -8.31 89.98 51.28
CA GLU A 393 -9.32 90.97 51.67
C GLU A 393 -9.37 91.18 53.19
N GLU A 394 -9.31 90.09 53.97
CA GLU A 394 -9.29 90.17 55.44
C GLU A 394 -8.01 90.87 55.93
N LYS A 395 -6.84 90.53 55.37
CA LYS A 395 -5.58 91.20 55.70
C LYS A 395 -5.65 92.69 55.37
N GLU A 396 -6.20 93.04 54.22
CA GLU A 396 -6.34 94.42 53.78
C GLU A 396 -7.33 95.21 54.66
N ALA A 397 -8.44 94.58 55.05
CA ALA A 397 -9.37 95.13 56.03
C ALA A 397 -8.71 95.37 57.40
N ARG A 398 -7.90 94.43 57.89
CA ARG A 398 -7.11 94.61 59.14
C ARG A 398 -6.09 95.73 59.02
N ILE A 399 -5.39 95.82 57.87
CA ILE A 399 -4.47 96.94 57.59
C ILE A 399 -5.24 98.26 57.61
N GLN A 400 -6.43 98.31 57.00
CA GLN A 400 -7.25 99.51 56.97
C GLN A 400 -7.77 99.89 58.37
N GLN A 401 -8.17 98.93 59.19
CA GLN A 401 -8.52 99.17 60.59
C GLN A 401 -7.33 99.75 61.36
N SER A 402 -6.12 99.20 61.18
CA SER A 402 -4.91 99.73 61.79
C SER A 402 -4.59 101.16 61.33
N ARG A 403 -4.78 101.46 60.04
CA ARG A 403 -4.63 102.83 59.49
C ARG A 403 -5.64 103.79 60.11
N ASN A 404 -6.90 103.41 60.20
CA ASN A 404 -7.96 104.24 60.79
C ASN A 404 -7.69 104.51 62.28
N LEU A 405 -7.23 103.51 63.03
CA LEU A 405 -6.85 103.67 64.43
C LEU A 405 -5.66 104.62 64.59
N ALA A 406 -4.65 104.51 63.72
CA ALA A 406 -3.51 105.43 63.71
C ALA A 406 -3.95 106.87 63.42
N LEU A 407 -4.82 107.08 62.43
CA LEU A 407 -5.41 108.39 62.12
C LEU A 407 -6.23 108.94 63.29
N ALA A 408 -7.07 108.11 63.94
CA ALA A 408 -7.84 108.53 65.12
C ALA A 408 -6.92 108.94 66.29
N ALA A 409 -5.84 108.20 66.51
CA ALA A 409 -4.83 108.54 67.51
C ALA A 409 -4.10 109.85 67.16
N GLU A 410 -3.81 110.10 65.88
CA GLU A 410 -3.23 111.35 65.39
C GLU A 410 -4.16 112.54 65.62
N CYS A 411 -5.44 112.44 65.23
CA CYS A 411 -6.45 113.47 65.50
C CYS A 411 -6.57 113.78 67.00
N LEU A 412 -6.55 112.76 67.87
CA LEU A 412 -6.56 112.96 69.32
C LEU A 412 -5.30 113.68 69.82
N ARG A 413 -4.11 113.37 69.27
CA ARG A 413 -2.88 114.11 69.59
C ARG A 413 -2.98 115.56 69.15
N GLU A 414 -3.46 115.83 67.93
CA GLU A 414 -3.67 117.21 67.45
C GLU A 414 -4.66 117.98 68.31
N GLU A 415 -5.75 117.33 68.73
CA GLU A 415 -6.75 117.92 69.62
C GLU A 415 -6.16 118.21 71.01
N MET A 416 -5.37 117.29 71.58
CA MET A 416 -4.61 117.53 72.80
C MET A 416 -3.63 118.71 72.66
N LEU A 417 -2.91 118.80 71.55
CA LEU A 417 -2.01 119.93 71.27
C LEU A 417 -2.79 121.26 71.21
N ARG A 418 -3.99 121.25 70.60
CA ARG A 418 -4.90 122.41 70.55
C ARG A 418 -5.45 122.80 71.93
N VAL A 419 -6.02 121.86 72.69
CA VAL A 419 -6.67 122.14 73.99
C VAL A 419 -5.67 122.61 75.05
N TYR A 420 -4.46 122.06 75.05
CA TYR A 420 -3.44 122.39 76.05
C TYR A 420 -2.43 123.46 75.60
N ASN A 421 -2.60 124.09 74.43
CA ASN A 421 -1.64 125.05 73.82
C ASN A 421 -0.19 124.53 73.83
N LEU A 422 -0.02 123.22 73.65
CA LEU A 422 1.29 122.59 73.62
C LEU A 422 1.86 122.77 72.22
N ASP A 423 2.91 123.60 72.07
CA ASP A 423 3.65 123.70 70.82
C ASP A 423 4.18 122.29 70.43
N SER A 424 3.94 121.88 69.17
CA SER A 424 4.57 120.70 68.58
C SER A 424 6.08 120.72 68.87
N PHE A 425 6.69 119.56 69.13
CA PHE A 425 8.13 119.47 69.39
C PHE A 425 8.93 120.22 68.31
N ASP A 426 8.57 120.07 67.03
CA ASP A 426 9.22 120.79 65.93
C ASP A 426 8.98 122.31 65.97
N LYS A 427 7.82 122.77 66.46
CA LYS A 427 7.56 124.20 66.71
C LYS A 427 8.35 124.71 67.90
N LYS A 428 8.54 123.92 68.97
CA LYS A 428 9.41 124.27 70.10
C LYS A 428 10.87 124.32 69.67
N VAL A 429 11.31 123.36 68.85
CA VAL A 429 12.65 123.34 68.26
C VAL A 429 12.83 124.55 67.35
N GLN A 430 11.94 124.81 66.38
CA GLN A 430 11.97 126.01 65.53
C GLN A 430 11.93 127.31 66.35
N LYS A 431 11.16 127.37 67.44
CA LYS A 431 11.13 128.52 68.34
C LYS A 431 12.46 128.70 69.06
N VAL A 432 13.12 127.62 69.50
CA VAL A 432 14.48 127.65 70.06
C VAL A 432 15.50 128.06 68.98
N THR A 433 15.39 127.56 67.74
CA THR A 433 16.25 127.98 66.63
C THR A 433 16.04 129.45 66.29
N LEU A 434 14.80 129.94 66.22
CA LEU A 434 14.47 131.35 66.01
C LEU A 434 14.94 132.24 67.17
N ILE A 435 14.84 131.76 68.42
CA ILE A 435 15.37 132.46 69.61
C ILE A 435 16.90 132.58 69.52
N ASN A 436 17.59 131.52 69.06
CA ASN A 436 19.02 131.54 68.81
C ASN A 436 19.40 132.43 67.61
N GLU A 437 18.61 132.44 66.53
CA GLU A 437 18.86 133.25 65.32
C GLU A 437 18.51 134.74 65.51
N MET A 438 17.54 135.09 66.36
CA MET A 438 17.19 136.48 66.69
C MET A 438 17.96 137.05 67.90
N GLY A 439 18.90 136.30 68.48
CA GLY A 439 19.80 136.80 69.53
C GLY A 439 19.11 137.18 70.85
N LEU A 440 17.97 136.57 71.17
CA LEU A 440 17.20 136.85 72.38
C LEU A 440 17.41 135.78 73.48
N ASN A 441 18.66 135.39 73.73
CA ASN A 441 19.02 134.71 74.98
C ASN A 441 19.39 135.78 76.02
N GLY A 442 18.36 136.23 76.74
CA GLY A 442 18.52 137.04 77.94
C GLY A 442 19.11 136.20 79.08
N ASN A 443 20.27 136.65 79.56
CA ASN A 443 20.94 136.36 80.83
C ASN A 443 20.08 135.70 81.92
N SER A 444 20.53 134.51 82.36
CA SER A 444 20.95 134.24 83.74
C SER A 444 21.93 133.07 83.74
#